data_AF-A0A382FPH4-F1
#
_entry.id   AF-A0A382FPH4-F1
#
_cell.length_a   1.000
_cell.length_b   1.000
_cell.length_c   1.000
_cell.angle_alpha   90.00
_cell.angle_beta   90.00
_cell.angle_gamma   90.00
#
_symmetry.space_group_name_H-M   'P 1'
#
loop_
_entity.id
_entity.type
_entity.pdbx_description
1 polymer ?
#
loop_
_entity_poly.entity_id
_entity_poly.type
_entity_poly.pdbx_seq_one_letter_code
_entity_poly.pdbx_strand_id
1 'polypeptide(L)'
;GDRMMAAVIGVIALAFGAHITRARLDGLEATAYLVPGHFHGWAGLLGLLFMITLWRMGRKTSDLKSRGKSFARSKEFHGRISDVMMMLVVIHAFLGFLYLLKIL
;
A
#
# COMPACT_ATOMS: atom_id res chain seq x y z
N GLY A 1 -4.89 -10.88 7.34
CA GLY A 1 -5.46 -9.61 6.84
C GLY A 1 -5.09 -8.47 7.74
N ASP A 2 -5.66 -8.40 8.95
CA ASP A 2 -5.61 -7.23 9.82
C ASP A 2 -4.19 -6.84 10.25
N ARG A 3 -3.38 -7.80 10.71
CA ARG A 3 -1.96 -7.55 11.05
C ARG A 3 -1.15 -7.02 9.86
N MET A 4 -1.42 -7.52 8.65
CA MET A 4 -0.74 -7.09 7.43
C MET A 4 -1.15 -5.68 7.03
N MET A 5 -2.44 -5.34 7.13
CA MET A 5 -2.94 -3.97 6.94
C MET A 5 -2.30 -3.00 7.95
N ALA A 6 -2.23 -3.39 9.23
CA ALA A 6 -1.58 -2.57 10.26
C ALA A 6 -0.09 -2.34 9.95
N ALA A 7 0.63 -3.38 9.51
CA ALA A 7 2.03 -3.26 9.09
C ALA A 7 2.20 -2.30 7.90
N VAL A 8 1.34 -2.41 6.87
CA VAL A 8 1.37 -1.51 5.70
C VAL A 8 1.12 -0.05 6.12
N ILE A 9 0.10 0.20 6.95
CA ILE A 9 -0.18 1.53 7.47
C ILE A 9 1.01 2.06 8.28
N GLY A 10 1.64 1.21 9.11
CA GLY A 10 2.81 1.59 9.90
C GLY A 10 4.00 2.00 9.05
N VAL A 11 4.32 1.25 7.99
CA VAL A 11 5.40 1.59 7.05
C VAL A 11 5.11 2.92 6.33
N ILE A 12 3.88 3.12 5.88
CA ILE A 12 3.47 4.37 5.22
C ILE A 12 3.57 5.55 6.19
N ALA A 13 3.07 5.40 7.41
CA ALA A 13 3.15 6.44 8.44
C ALA A 13 4.60 6.81 8.77
N LEU A 14 5.50 5.82 8.85
CA LEU A 14 6.93 6.04 9.05
C LEU A 14 7.54 6.84 7.90
N ALA A 15 7.21 6.50 6.65
CA ALA A 15 7.69 7.22 5.47
C ALA A 15 7.24 8.70 5.46
N PHE A 16 5.95 8.96 5.71
CA PHE A 16 5.44 10.34 5.83
C PHE A 16 6.07 11.08 7.02
N GLY A 17 6.25 10.42 8.15
CA GLY A 17 6.95 11.00 9.31
C GLY A 17 8.40 11.38 9.01
N ALA A 18 9.11 10.56 8.24
CA ALA A 18 10.46 10.87 7.78
C ALA A 18 10.48 12.10 6.85
N HIS A 19 9.53 12.21 5.91
CA HIS A 19 9.39 13.37 5.03
C HIS A 19 9.07 14.67 5.79
N ILE A 20 8.18 14.62 6.79
CA ILE A 20 7.87 15.77 7.65
C ILE A 20 9.10 16.20 8.45
N THR A 21 9.83 15.23 9.02
CA THR A 21 11.05 15.50 9.80
C THR A 21 12.12 16.15 8.92
N ARG A 22 12.32 15.61 7.70
CA ARG A 22 13.21 16.20 6.71
C ARG A 22 12.83 17.63 6.33
N ALA A 23 11.54 17.89 6.05
CA ALA A 23 11.06 19.23 5.73
C ALA A 23 11.39 20.25 6.85
N ARG A 24 11.22 19.85 8.11
CA ARG A 24 11.57 20.70 9.27
C ARG A 24 13.07 20.98 9.36
N LEU A 25 13.92 19.98 9.09
CA LEU A 25 15.38 20.17 9.08
C LEU A 25 15.83 21.08 7.94
N ASP A 26 15.12 21.04 6.81
CA ASP A 26 15.36 21.90 5.65
C ASP A 26 14.76 23.32 5.83
N GLY A 27 14.08 23.60 6.94
CA GLY A 27 13.42 24.89 7.21
C GLY A 27 12.17 25.16 6.35
N LEU A 28 11.61 24.12 5.72
CA LEU A 28 10.45 24.19 4.85
C LEU A 28 9.15 23.92 5.60
N GLU A 29 8.02 24.24 4.98
CA GLU A 29 6.72 23.81 5.48
C GLU A 29 6.65 22.28 5.57
N ALA A 30 6.00 21.75 6.61
CA ALA A 30 5.89 20.31 6.86
C ALA A 30 5.22 19.53 5.70
N THR A 31 4.48 20.22 4.83
CA THR A 31 3.79 19.71 3.66
C THR A 31 4.63 19.72 2.38
N ALA A 32 5.80 20.34 2.38
CA ALA A 32 6.61 20.57 1.17
C ALA A 32 6.97 19.27 0.42
N TYR A 33 7.08 18.14 1.13
CA TYR A 33 7.40 16.84 0.55
C TYR A 33 6.25 15.83 0.63
N LEU A 34 5.01 16.27 0.91
CA LEU A 34 3.86 15.35 1.03
C LEU A 34 3.31 14.90 -0.33
N VAL A 35 3.39 15.75 -1.35
CA VAL A 35 2.92 15.41 -2.70
C VAL A 35 3.96 14.53 -3.38
N PRO A 36 3.58 13.34 -3.89
CA PRO A 36 4.51 12.49 -4.61
C PRO A 36 5.06 13.17 -5.88
N GLY A 37 6.35 13.50 -5.86
CA GLY A 37 7.06 14.01 -7.04
C GLY A 37 7.48 12.92 -8.04
N HIS A 38 7.31 11.65 -7.68
CA HIS A 38 7.83 10.51 -8.43
C HIS A 38 6.81 9.37 -8.52
N PHE A 39 6.99 8.53 -9.54
CA PHE A 39 6.13 7.38 -9.80
C PHE A 39 6.00 6.43 -8.60
N HIS A 40 7.07 6.22 -7.82
CA HIS A 40 7.02 5.34 -6.64
C HIS A 40 5.98 5.79 -5.62
N GLY A 41 5.86 7.09 -5.36
CA GLY A 41 4.89 7.60 -4.38
C GLY A 41 3.44 7.45 -4.87
N TRP A 42 3.17 7.72 -6.15
CA TRP A 42 1.84 7.49 -6.74
C TRP A 42 1.47 5.99 -6.80
N ALA A 43 2.42 5.14 -7.19
CA ALA A 43 2.25 3.69 -7.19
C ALA A 43 2.02 3.15 -5.76
N GLY A 44 2.65 3.74 -4.75
CA GLY A 44 2.42 3.42 -3.35
C GLY A 44 0.99 3.71 -2.88
N LEU A 45 0.43 4.87 -3.27
CA LEU A 45 -0.97 5.22 -2.98
C LEU A 45 -1.95 4.27 -3.68
N LEU A 46 -1.69 3.93 -4.94
CA LEU A 46 -2.48 2.95 -5.68
C LEU A 46 -2.41 1.55 -5.04
N GLY A 47 -1.21 1.13 -4.60
CA GLY A 47 -1.01 -0.10 -3.85
C GLY A 47 -1.80 -0.14 -2.55
N LEU A 48 -1.83 0.97 -1.79
CA LEU A 48 -2.64 1.09 -0.58
C LEU A 48 -4.14 0.94 -0.87
N LEU A 49 -4.63 1.55 -1.95
CA LEU A 49 -6.03 1.42 -2.37
C LEU A 49 -6.42 -0.05 -2.66
N PHE A 50 -5.56 -0.78 -3.38
CA PHE A 50 -5.79 -2.20 -3.65
C PHE A 50 -5.70 -3.05 -2.38
N MET A 51 -4.76 -2.75 -1.49
CA MET A 51 -4.61 -3.42 -0.21
C MET A 51 -5.86 -3.25 0.67
N ILE A 52 -6.45 -2.05 0.73
CA ILE A 52 -7.73 -1.80 1.43
C ILE A 52 -8.86 -2.62 0.82
N THR A 53 -8.92 -2.69 -0.51
CA THR A 53 -9.95 -3.44 -1.22
C THR A 53 -9.85 -4.94 -0.93
N LEU A 54 -8.64 -5.52 -1.05
CA LEU A 54 -8.36 -6.92 -0.74
C LEU A 54 -8.65 -7.24 0.72
N TRP A 55 -8.25 -6.38 1.64
CA TRP A 55 -8.50 -6.56 3.07
C TRP A 55 -9.99 -6.60 3.39
N ARG A 56 -10.78 -5.65 2.85
CA ARG A 56 -12.25 -5.63 3.02
C ARG A 56 -12.91 -6.86 2.42
N MET A 57 -12.51 -7.27 1.21
CA MET A 57 -13.01 -8.49 0.57
C MET A 57 -12.65 -9.75 1.35
N GLY A 58 -11.44 -9.84 1.90
CA GLY A 58 -11.00 -10.95 2.73
C GLY A 58 -11.90 -11.13 3.94
N ARG A 59 -12.24 -10.04 4.65
CA ARG A 59 -13.17 -10.07 5.78
C ARG A 59 -14.59 -10.48 5.34
N LYS A 60 -15.10 -9.94 4.23
CA LYS A 60 -16.41 -10.33 3.67
C LYS A 60 -16.47 -11.80 3.29
N THR A 61 -15.41 -12.32 2.68
CA THR A 61 -15.31 -13.75 2.30
C THR A 61 -15.28 -14.63 3.55
N SER A 62 -14.56 -14.22 4.59
CA SER A 62 -14.52 -14.91 5.88
C SER A 62 -15.90 -14.96 6.55
N ASP A 63 -16.67 -13.87 6.51
CA ASP A 63 -18.04 -13.79 7.06
C ASP A 63 -19.04 -14.63 6.23
N LEU A 64 -18.90 -14.68 4.90
CA LEU A 64 -19.71 -15.57 4.07
C LEU A 64 -19.42 -17.05 4.36
N LYS A 65 -18.14 -17.38 4.56
CA LYS A 65 -17.70 -18.74 4.93
C LYS A 65 -18.27 -19.16 6.28
N SER A 66 -18.23 -18.29 7.30
CA SER A 66 -18.77 -18.61 8.63
C SER A 66 -20.30 -18.81 8.61
N ARG A 67 -21.00 -18.17 7.67
CA ARG A 67 -22.45 -18.31 7.47
C ARG A 67 -22.85 -19.45 6.52
N GLY A 68 -21.90 -20.26 6.04
CA GLY A 68 -22.16 -21.37 5.12
C GLY A 68 -22.67 -20.96 3.73
N LYS A 69 -22.54 -19.69 3.36
CA LYS A 69 -23.00 -19.16 2.05
C LYS A 69 -21.91 -19.33 0.99
N SER A 70 -22.32 -19.47 -0.27
CA SER A 70 -21.38 -19.54 -1.39
C SER A 70 -20.46 -18.31 -1.43
N PHE A 71 -19.16 -18.55 -1.48
CA PHE A 71 -18.10 -17.52 -1.51
C PHE A 71 -17.13 -17.69 -2.69
N ALA A 72 -17.41 -18.62 -3.63
CA ALA A 72 -16.53 -18.97 -4.73
C ALA A 72 -16.11 -17.76 -5.59
N ARG A 73 -17.09 -16.94 -5.99
CA ARG A 73 -16.85 -15.71 -6.78
C ARG A 73 -16.00 -14.67 -6.04
N SER A 74 -16.18 -14.55 -4.72
CA SER A 74 -15.39 -13.62 -3.89
C SER A 74 -13.95 -14.09 -3.76
N LYS A 75 -13.74 -15.41 -3.62
CA LYS A 75 -12.41 -16.04 -3.55
C LYS A 75 -11.64 -15.87 -4.86
N GLU A 76 -12.28 -16.11 -6.01
CA GLU A 76 -11.65 -15.95 -7.32
C GLU A 76 -11.19 -14.51 -7.56
N PHE A 77 -12.07 -13.54 -7.29
CA PHE A 77 -11.74 -12.12 -7.45
C PHE A 77 -10.62 -11.68 -6.49
N HIS A 78 -10.62 -12.17 -5.24
CA HIS A 78 -9.54 -11.91 -4.29
C HIS A 78 -8.19 -12.45 -4.78
N GLY A 79 -8.18 -13.65 -5.39
CA GLY A 79 -6.97 -14.22 -6.00
C GLY A 79 -6.43 -13.34 -7.12
N ARG A 80 -7.26 -13.01 -8.11
CA ARG A 80 -6.85 -12.17 -9.25
C ARG A 80 -6.30 -10.81 -8.83
N ILE A 81 -6.95 -10.13 -7.89
CA ILE A 81 -6.46 -8.83 -7.40
C ILE A 81 -5.16 -9.00 -6.60
N SER A 82 -4.97 -10.13 -5.91
CA SER A 82 -3.72 -10.43 -5.20
C SER A 82 -2.55 -10.63 -6.17
N ASP A 83 -2.77 -11.27 -7.31
CA ASP A 83 -1.74 -11.46 -8.34
C ASP A 83 -1.28 -10.11 -8.93
N VAL A 84 -2.23 -9.23 -9.26
CA VAL A 84 -1.94 -7.86 -9.72
C VAL A 84 -1.20 -7.07 -8.64
N MET A 85 -1.63 -7.19 -7.38
CA MET A 85 -0.99 -6.51 -6.26
C MET A 85 0.46 -6.98 -6.07
N MET A 86 0.73 -8.28 -6.21
CA MET A 86 2.09 -8.84 -6.12
C MET A 86 3.02 -8.19 -7.15
N MET A 87 2.59 -8.09 -8.41
CA MET A 87 3.36 -7.43 -9.47
C MET A 87 3.61 -5.95 -9.15
N LEU A 88 2.57 -5.23 -8.70
CA LEU A 88 2.68 -3.82 -8.33
C LEU A 88 3.63 -3.60 -7.15
N VAL A 89 3.60 -4.46 -6.14
CA VAL A 89 4.50 -4.38 -4.97
C VAL A 89 5.96 -4.57 -5.39
N VAL A 90 6.25 -5.51 -6.28
CA VAL A 90 7.60 -5.72 -6.80
C VAL A 90 8.11 -4.48 -7.52
N ILE A 91 7.31 -3.92 -8.45
CA ILE A 91 7.66 -2.68 -9.17
C ILE A 91 7.83 -1.51 -8.19
N HIS A 92 6.92 -1.35 -7.25
CA HIS A 92 6.95 -0.29 -6.25
C HIS A 92 8.22 -0.37 -5.38
N ALA A 93 8.54 -1.55 -4.85
CA ALA A 93 9.73 -1.77 -4.03
C ALA A 93 11.02 -1.54 -4.83
N PHE A 94 11.08 -2.03 -6.08
CA PHE A 94 12.22 -1.82 -6.97
C PHE A 94 12.46 -0.33 -7.25
N LEU A 95 11.42 0.42 -7.61
CA LEU A 95 11.55 1.86 -7.86
C LEU A 95 11.91 2.63 -6.59
N GLY A 96 11.34 2.25 -5.44
CA GLY A 96 11.69 2.84 -4.15
C GLY A 96 13.18 2.67 -3.84
N PHE A 97 13.72 1.47 -4.11
CA PHE A 97 15.15 1.20 -3.98
C PHE A 97 16.01 2.05 -4.93
N LEU A 98 15.62 2.21 -6.20
CA LEU A 98 16.35 3.07 -7.14
C LEU A 98 16.38 4.54 -6.70
N TYR A 99 15.27 5.08 -6.19
CA TYR A 99 15.22 6.45 -5.64
C TYR A 99 16.11 6.61 -4.41
N LEU A 100 16.25 5.58 -3.56
CA LEU A 100 17.19 5.62 -2.43
C LEU A 100 18.64 5.76 -2.88
N LEU A 101 19.00 5.09 -3.98
CA LEU A 101 20.35 5.16 -4.54
C LEU A 101 20.59 6.43 -5.38
N LYS A 102 19.58 7.29 -5.54
CA LYS A 102 19.59 8.45 -6.46
C LYS A 102 20.02 8.07 -7.89
N ILE A 103 19.72 6.84 -8.29
CA ILE A 103 20.03 6.33 -9.65
C ILE A 103 19.01 6.88 -10.66
N LEU A 104 17.87 7.39 -10.18
CA LEU A 104 16.80 8.03 -10.95
C LEU A 104 16.38 9.35 -10.29
#